data_AF-A0A2M8B3J1-F1
#
_entry.id   AF-A0A2M8B3J1-F1
#
_cell.length_a   1.000
_cell.length_b   1.000
_cell.length_c   1.000
_cell.angle_alpha   90.00
_cell.angle_beta   90.00
_cell.angle_gamma   90.00
#
_symmetry.space_group_name_H-M   'P 1'
#
loop_
_entity.id
_entity.type
_entity.pdbx_description
1 polymer ?
#
loop_
_entity_poly.entity_id
_entity_poly.type
_entity_poly.pdbx_seq_one_letter_code
_entity_poly.pdbx_strand_id
1 'polypeptide(L)'
;MEFDPHAVSPERIAQAISGAGFKVRIDDRGAEALTWWERHGRLATTSVSGVALGTGLLLRFMGVRPPVAKLFLLAATVSGGWYVARRAWQALRHGQLEMNTLMGIAAVGAIFIGEWAEAGSAMFLFSLAQLLEARSMDRARNAIRRLLDLSPKEATVRKEDGDIRLPVDRIAVGDVVVLRPGERVPVDGIVLEGTSSVNQAPITGESLPVAKTRGSRVLAGSLNGRGVLEFRTEKPASDSSLARIIHLVENAQAQRARSQTFIDGFARYYTPAMIVFALGLVLVPPFLFGQVFSTWLYRGLVVLVIACPCALVISTPVSIVCGLTRAAREGILFKGGVYLEELGKIRTFFFDKTGTLTKGKPEVVHVESFCDLPEEELLRLAASLESRSEHPLAGAILDAAGRNGATDELPAPTFVQAVPGMGIRGKVNGEAYTLGNAAFFDNGSGLSGPQREVVGEWERKGATVVLIGIGKTPLGMVVLRDSVREEANAGLSELRLLGAKELTMLTGDNPETGKAIASQLSLDTVHAGLLPEDKVALVREAVEKGRKVAMVGDGINDAPSLASATVGVVMGAAGTGVAL
;
A
#
# COMPACT_ATOMS: atom_id res chain seq x y z
N MET A 1 -14.63 5.21 -18.24
CA MET A 1 -15.92 5.82 -17.90
C MET A 1 -16.48 4.95 -16.80
N GLU A 2 -16.78 5.50 -15.63
CA GLU A 2 -17.46 4.74 -14.57
C GLU A 2 -18.95 4.74 -14.88
N PHE A 3 -19.58 3.57 -14.84
CA PHE A 3 -21.02 3.40 -15.00
C PHE A 3 -21.49 2.25 -14.12
N ASP A 4 -22.76 2.29 -13.73
CA ASP A 4 -23.40 1.22 -12.97
C ASP A 4 -23.73 0.04 -13.93
N PRO A 5 -23.08 -1.13 -13.78
CA PRO A 5 -23.31 -2.28 -14.64
C PRO A 5 -24.70 -2.91 -14.47
N HIS A 6 -25.43 -2.57 -13.39
CA HIS A 6 -26.83 -2.98 -13.22
C HIS A 6 -27.82 -2.05 -13.95
N ALA A 7 -27.42 -0.82 -14.26
CA ALA A 7 -28.27 0.17 -14.91
C ALA A 7 -28.08 0.21 -16.44
N VAL A 8 -26.85 0.03 -16.94
CA VAL A 8 -26.52 0.14 -18.37
C VAL A 8 -25.42 -0.85 -18.76
N SER A 9 -25.60 -1.59 -19.86
CA SER A 9 -24.60 -2.53 -20.35
C SER A 9 -23.46 -1.84 -21.14
N PRO A 10 -22.24 -2.40 -21.16
CA PRO A 10 -21.12 -1.89 -21.95
C PRO A 10 -21.47 -1.74 -23.44
N GLU A 11 -22.30 -2.63 -24.00
CA GLU A 11 -22.72 -2.56 -25.40
C GLU A 11 -23.62 -1.36 -25.67
N ARG A 12 -24.52 -1.00 -24.74
CA ARG A 12 -25.39 0.19 -24.84
C ARG A 12 -24.57 1.48 -24.83
N ILE A 13 -23.52 1.54 -24.02
CA ILE A 13 -22.60 2.68 -23.97
C ILE A 13 -21.80 2.77 -25.28
N ALA A 14 -21.29 1.64 -25.77
CA ALA A 14 -20.58 1.58 -27.04
C ALA A 14 -21.48 1.97 -28.23
N GLN A 15 -22.76 1.61 -28.20
CA GLN A 15 -23.75 2.02 -29.19
C GLN A 15 -24.02 3.53 -29.13
N ALA A 16 -24.19 4.10 -27.95
CA ALA A 16 -24.42 5.54 -27.79
C ALA A 16 -23.22 6.37 -28.28
N ILE A 17 -22.00 5.93 -27.97
CA ILE A 17 -20.77 6.59 -28.41
C ILE A 17 -20.54 6.40 -29.92
N SER A 18 -20.92 5.24 -30.47
CA SER A 18 -20.89 5.00 -31.92
C SER A 18 -21.94 5.84 -32.66
N GLY A 19 -23.12 6.05 -32.07
CA GLY A 19 -24.14 6.96 -32.56
C GLY A 19 -23.70 8.43 -32.56
N ALA A 20 -22.75 8.79 -31.70
CA ALA A 20 -22.10 10.10 -31.68
C ALA A 20 -20.91 10.22 -32.68
N GLY A 21 -20.67 9.22 -33.52
CA GLY A 21 -19.67 9.25 -34.58
C GLY A 21 -18.25 8.77 -34.19
N PHE A 22 -18.08 8.18 -33.00
CA PHE A 22 -16.80 7.65 -32.54
C PHE A 22 -16.73 6.12 -32.73
N LYS A 23 -15.58 5.57 -33.14
CA LYS A 23 -15.38 4.12 -33.16
C LYS A 23 -15.06 3.62 -31.75
N VAL A 24 -15.94 2.78 -31.19
CA VAL A 24 -15.71 2.11 -29.91
C VAL A 24 -15.30 0.67 -30.13
N ARG A 25 -14.29 0.22 -29.40
CA ARG A 25 -13.89 -1.18 -29.31
C ARG A 25 -14.02 -1.59 -27.84
N ILE A 26 -14.94 -2.53 -27.57
CA ILE A 26 -15.06 -3.19 -26.27
C ILE A 26 -13.98 -4.28 -26.28
N ASP A 27 -12.96 -4.13 -25.45
CA ASP A 27 -11.84 -5.08 -25.40
C ASP A 27 -12.09 -6.03 -24.21
N ASP A 28 -12.77 -7.16 -24.46
CA ASP A 28 -12.96 -8.27 -23.49
C ASP A 28 -11.67 -9.09 -23.32
N ARG A 29 -10.51 -8.43 -23.29
CA ARG A 29 -9.22 -9.10 -23.19
C ARG A 29 -8.84 -9.29 -21.73
N GLY A 30 -9.33 -10.39 -21.16
CA GLY A 30 -8.60 -11.06 -20.09
C GLY A 30 -7.17 -11.35 -20.56
N ALA A 31 -6.20 -10.70 -19.95
CA ALA A 31 -4.77 -10.99 -20.01
C ALA A 31 -4.20 -11.45 -21.39
N GLU A 32 -4.47 -10.75 -22.49
CA GLU A 32 -3.67 -10.97 -23.70
C GLU A 32 -2.27 -10.36 -23.52
N ALA A 33 -1.25 -11.14 -23.88
CA ALA A 33 0.14 -10.74 -23.83
C ALA A 33 0.38 -9.46 -24.66
N LEU A 34 0.70 -8.34 -24.00
CA LEU A 34 1.16 -7.09 -24.63
C LEU A 34 2.09 -7.39 -25.81
N THR A 35 1.83 -6.78 -26.97
CA THR A 35 2.63 -6.96 -28.19
C THR A 35 4.09 -6.56 -27.96
N TRP A 36 5.02 -7.09 -28.77
CA TRP A 36 6.45 -6.77 -28.64
C TRP A 36 6.72 -5.25 -28.67
N TRP A 37 6.00 -4.53 -29.53
CA TRP A 37 6.08 -3.07 -29.63
C TRP A 37 5.53 -2.34 -28.40
N GLU A 38 4.51 -2.87 -27.74
CA GLU A 38 3.97 -2.27 -26.51
C GLU A 38 4.93 -2.47 -25.32
N ARG A 39 5.64 -3.61 -25.24
CA ARG A 39 6.62 -3.87 -24.18
C ARG A 39 7.97 -3.21 -24.41
N HIS A 40 8.49 -3.30 -25.65
CA HIS A 40 9.87 -2.93 -25.96
C HIS A 40 9.98 -1.72 -26.88
N GLY A 41 8.88 -1.16 -27.38
CA GLY A 41 8.90 -0.08 -28.36
C GLY A 41 9.62 1.16 -27.86
N ARG A 42 9.40 1.60 -26.61
CA ARG A 42 10.11 2.75 -26.04
C ARG A 42 11.61 2.51 -25.88
N LEU A 43 12.00 1.28 -25.51
CA LEU A 43 13.40 0.90 -25.44
C LEU A 43 14.03 0.95 -26.83
N ALA A 44 13.39 0.30 -27.80
CA ALA A 44 13.89 0.22 -29.17
C ALA A 44 14.08 1.61 -29.79
N THR A 45 13.06 2.48 -29.70
CA THR A 45 13.16 3.84 -30.26
C THR A 45 14.23 4.68 -29.57
N THR A 46 14.36 4.59 -28.24
CA THR A 46 15.39 5.33 -27.49
C THR A 46 16.79 4.83 -27.81
N SER A 47 16.98 3.50 -27.89
CA SER A 47 18.27 2.91 -28.25
C SER A 47 18.69 3.28 -29.68
N VAL A 48 17.76 3.21 -30.63
CA VAL A 48 18.00 3.65 -32.02
C VAL A 48 18.36 5.13 -32.05
N SER A 49 17.65 5.97 -31.29
CA SER A 49 17.94 7.40 -31.19
C SER A 49 19.34 7.68 -30.64
N GLY A 50 19.74 6.98 -29.57
CA GLY A 50 21.06 7.15 -28.95
C GLY A 50 22.20 6.69 -29.85
N VAL A 51 22.05 5.54 -30.52
CA VAL A 51 23.04 5.05 -31.49
C VAL A 51 23.15 6.03 -32.67
N ALA A 52 22.03 6.44 -33.25
CA ALA A 52 22.02 7.37 -34.38
C ALA A 52 22.60 8.74 -34.00
N LEU A 53 22.34 9.24 -32.79
CA LEU A 53 22.92 10.48 -32.29
C LEU A 53 24.44 10.36 -32.13
N GLY A 54 24.90 9.30 -31.46
CA GLY A 54 26.33 9.04 -31.26
C GLY A 54 27.08 8.92 -32.58
N THR A 55 26.54 8.16 -33.53
CA THR A 55 27.10 8.03 -34.88
C THR A 55 27.08 9.37 -35.63
N GLY A 56 25.98 10.12 -35.59
CA GLY A 56 25.87 11.42 -36.25
C GLY A 56 26.86 12.46 -35.72
N LEU A 57 27.06 12.52 -34.40
CA LEU A 57 28.05 13.39 -33.76
C LEU A 57 29.48 12.97 -34.09
N LEU A 58 29.77 11.67 -34.07
CA LEU A 58 31.09 11.14 -34.42
C LEU A 58 31.45 11.46 -35.88
N LEU A 59 30.52 11.23 -36.81
CA LEU A 59 30.72 11.55 -38.24
C LEU A 59 30.94 13.05 -38.46
N ARG A 60 30.22 13.91 -37.73
CA ARG A 60 30.43 15.36 -37.74
C ARG A 60 31.81 15.73 -37.21
N PHE A 61 32.26 15.11 -36.12
CA PHE A 61 33.58 15.33 -35.53
C PHE A 61 34.72 14.87 -36.46
N MET A 62 34.55 13.74 -37.13
CA MET A 62 35.52 13.19 -38.10
C MET A 62 35.54 13.94 -39.45
N GLY A 63 34.75 14.99 -39.63
CA GLY A 63 34.69 15.75 -40.88
C GLY A 63 34.09 14.98 -42.06
N VAL A 64 33.33 13.91 -41.80
CA VAL A 64 32.65 13.14 -42.85
C VAL A 64 31.59 14.00 -43.54
N ARG A 65 31.29 13.68 -44.81
CA ARG A 65 30.33 14.42 -45.67
C ARG A 65 29.09 14.88 -44.88
N PRO A 66 28.80 16.21 -44.86
CA PRO A 66 27.65 16.78 -44.15
C PRO A 66 26.30 16.08 -44.36
N PRO A 67 25.91 15.59 -45.56
CA PRO A 67 24.63 14.91 -45.73
C PRO A 67 24.52 13.58 -44.97
N VAL A 68 25.63 12.83 -44.84
CA VAL A 68 25.62 11.54 -44.13
C VAL A 68 25.44 11.77 -42.63
N ALA A 69 26.17 12.73 -42.05
CA ALA A 69 26.01 13.11 -40.65
C ALA A 69 24.58 13.64 -40.36
N LYS A 70 24.03 14.47 -41.25
CA LYS A 70 22.64 14.96 -41.13
C LYS A 70 21.60 13.84 -41.17
N LEU A 71 21.81 12.79 -41.99
CA LEU A 71 20.90 11.65 -42.04
C LEU A 71 20.83 10.91 -40.71
N PHE A 72 21.98 10.67 -40.06
CA PHE A 72 22.02 10.05 -38.73
C PHE A 72 21.39 10.93 -37.65
N LEU A 73 21.64 12.24 -37.67
CA LEU A 73 21.01 13.19 -36.73
C LEU A 73 19.49 13.31 -36.93
N LEU A 74 19.03 13.25 -38.18
CA LEU A 74 17.60 13.19 -38.49
C LEU A 74 16.98 11.88 -38.00
N ALA A 75 17.64 10.74 -38.21
CA ALA A 75 17.20 9.46 -37.69
C ALA A 75 17.12 9.47 -36.16
N ALA A 76 18.07 10.11 -35.47
CA ALA A 76 18.02 10.30 -34.02
C ALA A 76 16.81 11.13 -33.58
N THR A 77 16.53 12.22 -34.28
CA THR A 77 15.40 13.12 -34.02
C THR A 77 14.06 12.40 -34.22
N VAL A 78 13.89 11.68 -35.33
CA VAL A 78 12.63 10.98 -35.66
C VAL A 78 12.37 9.82 -34.69
N SER A 79 13.39 9.02 -34.39
CA SER A 79 13.26 7.86 -33.49
C SER A 79 13.00 8.30 -32.04
N GLY A 80 13.76 9.28 -31.51
CA GLY A 80 13.54 9.81 -30.16
C GLY A 80 12.24 10.62 -30.05
N GLY A 81 11.86 11.31 -31.13
CA GLY A 81 10.67 12.13 -31.22
C GLY A 81 9.38 11.37 -31.51
N TRP A 82 9.42 10.07 -31.84
CA TRP A 82 8.24 9.31 -32.28
C TRP A 82 7.04 9.42 -31.32
N TYR A 83 7.27 9.16 -30.03
CA TYR A 83 6.23 9.25 -29.01
C TYR A 83 5.86 10.70 -28.68
N VAL A 84 6.82 11.62 -28.77
CA VAL A 84 6.61 13.06 -28.54
C VAL A 84 5.69 13.63 -29.60
N ALA A 85 5.99 13.37 -30.87
CA ALA A 85 5.21 13.82 -32.02
C ALA A 85 3.78 13.27 -31.97
N ARG A 86 3.60 11.99 -31.62
CA ARG A 86 2.27 11.39 -31.47
C ARG A 86 1.45 12.07 -30.36
N ARG A 87 2.07 12.34 -29.21
CA ARG A 87 1.42 13.05 -28.09
C ARG A 87 1.13 14.51 -28.41
N ALA A 88 2.08 15.21 -29.01
CA ALA A 88 1.93 16.59 -29.47
C ALA A 88 0.76 16.72 -30.45
N TRP A 89 0.66 15.80 -31.42
CA TRP A 89 -0.43 15.75 -32.38
C TRP A 89 -1.79 15.53 -31.72
N GLN A 90 -1.86 14.62 -30.74
CA GLN A 90 -3.08 14.38 -29.96
C GLN A 90 -3.48 15.61 -29.15
N ALA A 91 -2.54 16.23 -28.43
CA ALA A 91 -2.78 17.44 -27.64
C ALA A 91 -3.27 18.61 -28.52
N LEU A 92 -2.63 18.82 -29.67
CA LEU A 92 -3.04 19.81 -30.68
C LEU A 92 -4.47 19.56 -31.17
N ARG A 93 -4.85 18.31 -31.46
CA ARG A 93 -6.23 17.97 -31.86
C ARG A 93 -7.26 18.27 -30.79
N HIS A 94 -6.87 18.23 -29.52
CA HIS A 94 -7.74 18.56 -28.39
C HIS A 94 -7.63 20.02 -27.95
N GLY A 95 -6.93 20.88 -28.71
CA GLY A 95 -6.76 22.30 -28.39
C GLY A 95 -5.88 22.57 -27.18
N GLN A 96 -5.05 21.60 -26.77
CA GLN A 96 -4.16 21.72 -25.61
C GLN A 96 -2.72 21.93 -26.07
N LEU A 97 -2.13 23.03 -25.62
CA LEU A 97 -0.72 23.33 -25.82
C LEU A 97 0.09 22.80 -24.63
N GLU A 98 0.61 21.60 -24.80
CA GLU A 98 1.45 20.92 -23.81
C GLU A 98 2.93 21.03 -24.16
N MET A 99 3.77 20.62 -23.23
CA MET A 99 5.22 20.56 -23.40
C MET A 99 5.67 19.74 -24.62
N ASN A 100 4.97 18.65 -24.94
CA ASN A 100 5.26 17.84 -26.14
C ASN A 100 5.08 18.66 -27.43
N THR A 101 4.11 19.59 -27.44
CA THR A 101 3.84 20.48 -28.56
C THR A 101 4.97 21.48 -28.74
N LEU A 102 5.42 22.14 -27.66
CA LEU A 102 6.57 23.04 -27.69
C LEU A 102 7.82 22.34 -28.22
N MET A 103 8.09 21.14 -27.70
CA MET A 103 9.27 20.36 -28.05
C MET A 103 9.24 19.84 -29.49
N GLY A 104 8.06 19.48 -30.01
CA GLY A 104 7.88 19.16 -31.42
C GLY A 104 8.14 20.36 -32.34
N ILE A 105 7.58 21.53 -32.00
CA ILE A 105 7.80 22.77 -32.77
C ILE A 105 9.28 23.17 -32.72
N ALA A 106 9.91 23.11 -31.55
CA ALA A 106 11.33 23.43 -31.38
C ALA A 106 12.23 22.49 -32.17
N ALA A 107 11.96 21.18 -32.19
CA ALA A 107 12.74 20.21 -32.97
C ALA A 107 12.63 20.47 -34.48
N VAL A 108 11.43 20.78 -34.97
CA VAL A 108 11.22 21.17 -36.36
C VAL A 108 11.92 22.50 -36.68
N GLY A 109 11.82 23.48 -35.78
CA GLY A 109 12.51 24.76 -35.88
C GLY A 109 14.03 24.64 -35.95
N ALA A 110 14.61 23.82 -35.07
CA ALA A 110 16.04 23.49 -35.05
C ALA A 110 16.50 22.86 -36.37
N ILE A 111 15.71 21.96 -36.96
CA ILE A 111 15.99 21.39 -38.28
C ILE A 111 16.01 22.49 -39.36
N PHE A 112 15.04 23.40 -39.36
CA PHE A 112 14.96 24.49 -40.34
C PHE A 112 16.12 25.47 -40.26
N ILE A 113 16.64 25.77 -39.06
CA ILE A 113 17.79 26.65 -38.87
C ILE A 113 19.15 25.94 -39.08
N GLY A 114 19.14 24.63 -39.34
CA GLY A 114 20.36 23.84 -39.57
C GLY A 114 20.99 23.26 -38.31
N GLU A 115 20.33 23.34 -37.15
CA GLU A 115 20.78 22.80 -35.86
C GLU A 115 20.30 21.36 -35.63
N TRP A 116 20.66 20.46 -36.56
CA TRP A 116 20.28 19.04 -36.53
C TRP A 116 20.77 18.30 -35.28
N ALA A 117 21.93 18.71 -34.75
CA ALA A 117 22.52 18.08 -33.57
C ALA A 117 21.75 18.43 -32.29
N GLU A 118 21.24 19.66 -32.18
CA GLU A 118 20.42 20.09 -31.05
C GLU A 118 19.06 19.38 -31.07
N ALA A 119 18.41 19.30 -32.25
CA ALA A 119 17.16 18.58 -32.42
C ALA A 119 17.28 17.10 -32.02
N GLY A 120 18.34 16.42 -32.48
CA GLY A 120 18.59 15.02 -32.17
C GLY A 120 18.89 14.79 -30.69
N SER A 121 19.71 15.67 -30.09
CA SER A 121 20.08 15.59 -28.67
C SER A 121 18.88 15.80 -27.75
N ALA A 122 18.05 16.80 -28.04
CA ALA A 122 16.83 17.07 -27.27
C ALA A 122 15.83 15.91 -27.32
N MET A 123 15.56 15.37 -28.53
CA MET A 123 14.66 14.21 -28.68
C MET A 123 15.18 12.95 -27.99
N PHE A 124 16.49 12.69 -28.09
CA PHE A 124 17.11 11.54 -27.43
C PHE A 124 17.01 11.64 -25.91
N LEU A 125 17.45 12.77 -25.33
CA LEU A 125 17.43 12.97 -23.87
C LEU A 125 16.02 12.86 -23.30
N PHE A 126 15.04 13.41 -24.01
CA PHE A 126 13.65 13.31 -23.59
C PHE A 126 13.08 11.90 -23.72
N SER A 127 13.39 11.17 -24.81
CA SER A 127 13.02 9.76 -24.96
C SER A 127 13.64 8.89 -23.86
N LEU A 128 14.90 9.17 -23.50
CA LEU A 128 15.61 8.49 -22.43
C LEU A 128 14.96 8.75 -21.07
N ALA A 129 14.59 9.99 -20.77
CA ALA A 129 13.89 10.34 -19.54
C ALA A 129 12.55 9.58 -19.41
N GLN A 130 11.74 9.56 -20.48
CA GLN A 130 10.48 8.80 -20.49
C GLN A 130 10.67 7.28 -20.36
N LEU A 131 11.77 6.74 -20.89
CA LEU A 131 12.12 5.32 -20.76
C LEU A 131 12.48 4.99 -19.30
N LEU A 132 13.27 5.84 -18.64
CA LEU A 132 13.65 5.68 -17.24
C LEU A 132 12.44 5.77 -16.31
N GLU A 133 11.54 6.71 -16.58
CA GLU A 133 10.27 6.86 -15.85
C GLU A 133 9.39 5.62 -15.99
N ALA A 134 9.13 5.18 -17.22
CA ALA A 134 8.29 4.02 -17.50
C ALA A 134 8.82 2.73 -16.84
N ARG A 135 10.13 2.48 -16.97
CA ARG A 135 10.75 1.28 -16.37
C ARG A 135 10.69 1.25 -14.86
N SER A 136 10.81 2.42 -14.22
CA SER A 136 10.76 2.51 -12.77
C SER A 136 9.35 2.22 -12.25
N MET A 137 8.33 2.70 -12.96
CA MET A 137 6.93 2.36 -12.68
C MET A 137 6.63 0.87 -12.95
N ASP A 138 7.16 0.30 -14.03
CA ASP A 138 6.97 -1.13 -14.32
C ASP A 138 7.62 -2.03 -13.27
N ARG A 139 8.79 -1.68 -12.73
CA ARG A 139 9.40 -2.41 -11.61
C ARG A 139 8.56 -2.32 -10.33
N ALA A 140 8.05 -1.14 -10.00
CA ALA A 140 7.18 -0.96 -8.85
C ALA A 140 5.89 -1.80 -8.99
N ARG A 141 5.27 -1.79 -10.18
CA ARG A 141 4.08 -2.62 -10.49
C ARG A 141 4.37 -4.11 -10.46
N ASN A 142 5.52 -4.55 -10.98
CA ASN A 142 5.87 -5.98 -10.99
C ASN A 142 6.17 -6.54 -9.59
N ALA A 143 6.57 -5.71 -8.63
CA ALA A 143 6.65 -6.11 -7.23
C ALA A 143 5.26 -6.44 -6.65
N ILE A 144 4.23 -5.68 -7.04
CA ILE A 144 2.83 -5.93 -6.65
C ILE A 144 2.24 -7.12 -7.40
N ARG A 145 2.64 -7.37 -8.66
CA ARG A 145 2.19 -8.59 -9.37
C ARG A 145 2.61 -9.88 -8.68
N ARG A 146 3.64 -9.88 -7.84
CA ARG A 146 3.97 -11.05 -6.99
C ARG A 146 2.91 -11.32 -5.92
N LEU A 147 2.09 -10.34 -5.53
CA LEU A 147 0.87 -10.55 -4.74
C LEU A 147 -0.24 -11.22 -5.59
N LEU A 148 -0.28 -11.02 -6.91
CA LEU A 148 -1.24 -11.68 -7.83
C LEU A 148 -0.97 -13.17 -8.01
N ASP A 149 0.28 -13.61 -7.83
CA ASP A 149 0.65 -15.04 -7.84
C ASP A 149 0.06 -15.81 -6.65
N LEU A 150 -0.63 -15.14 -5.73
CA LEU A 150 -1.38 -15.77 -4.64
C LEU A 150 -2.77 -16.27 -5.07
N SER A 151 -3.31 -15.83 -6.21
CA SER A 151 -4.62 -16.32 -6.69
C SER A 151 -4.45 -17.62 -7.47
N PRO A 152 -5.21 -18.69 -7.15
CA PRO A 152 -5.17 -19.92 -7.94
C PRO A 152 -5.66 -19.65 -9.37
N LYS A 153 -5.02 -20.30 -10.35
CA LYS A 153 -5.38 -20.18 -11.78
C LYS A 153 -6.55 -21.09 -12.16
N GLU A 154 -6.71 -22.19 -11.43
CA GLU A 154 -7.77 -23.17 -11.61
C GLU A 154 -8.43 -23.48 -10.27
N ALA A 155 -9.70 -23.88 -10.31
CA ALA A 155 -10.41 -24.42 -9.16
C ALA A 155 -11.27 -25.62 -9.54
N THR A 156 -11.61 -26.43 -8.53
CA THR A 156 -12.47 -27.61 -8.71
C THR A 156 -13.93 -27.21 -8.52
N VAL A 157 -14.76 -27.42 -9.53
CA VAL A 157 -16.20 -27.13 -9.53
C VAL A 157 -16.96 -28.46 -9.52
N ARG A 158 -17.91 -28.61 -8.60
CA ARG A 158 -18.83 -29.74 -8.52
C ARG A 158 -19.90 -29.59 -9.61
N LYS A 159 -19.99 -30.57 -10.52
CA LYS A 159 -21.08 -30.71 -11.51
C LYS A 159 -21.83 -32.03 -11.26
N GLU A 160 -22.97 -32.21 -11.92
CA GLU A 160 -23.81 -33.40 -11.78
C GLU A 160 -23.06 -34.71 -12.14
N ASP A 161 -22.14 -34.64 -13.10
CA ASP A 161 -21.31 -35.77 -13.57
C ASP A 161 -19.99 -35.95 -12.77
N GLY A 162 -19.77 -35.15 -11.72
CA GLY A 162 -18.56 -35.18 -10.88
C GLY A 162 -17.76 -33.87 -10.85
N ASP A 163 -16.58 -33.93 -10.22
CA ASP A 163 -15.71 -32.77 -10.02
C ASP A 163 -14.87 -32.47 -11.27
N ILE A 164 -14.94 -31.24 -11.78
CA ILE A 164 -14.14 -30.76 -12.91
C ILE A 164 -13.22 -29.61 -12.49
N ARG A 165 -11.99 -29.58 -12.99
CA ARG A 165 -11.12 -28.39 -12.85
C ARG A 165 -11.43 -27.40 -13.96
N LEU A 166 -11.67 -26.16 -13.58
CA LEU A 166 -11.90 -25.05 -14.50
C LEU A 166 -10.96 -23.89 -14.18
N PRO A 167 -10.51 -23.16 -15.21
CA PRO A 167 -9.92 -21.84 -15.04
C PRO A 167 -10.85 -20.93 -14.22
N VAL A 168 -10.30 -20.16 -13.28
CA VAL A 168 -11.09 -19.36 -12.32
C VAL A 168 -11.97 -18.30 -13.00
N ASP A 169 -11.54 -17.79 -14.15
CA ASP A 169 -12.28 -16.86 -15.01
C ASP A 169 -13.52 -17.47 -15.67
N ARG A 170 -13.63 -18.80 -15.72
CA ARG A 170 -14.80 -19.51 -16.29
C ARG A 170 -15.82 -19.97 -15.25
N ILE A 171 -15.59 -19.69 -13.97
CA ILE A 171 -16.51 -20.06 -12.90
C ILE A 171 -17.69 -19.08 -12.88
N ALA A 172 -18.90 -19.61 -13.07
CA ALA A 172 -20.11 -18.79 -13.07
C ALA A 172 -20.57 -18.48 -11.64
N VAL A 173 -21.34 -17.40 -11.48
CA VAL A 173 -22.04 -17.12 -10.21
C VAL A 173 -23.08 -18.21 -9.97
N GLY A 174 -23.10 -18.78 -8.77
CA GLY A 174 -23.98 -19.90 -8.41
C GLY A 174 -23.34 -21.29 -8.56
N ASP A 175 -22.16 -21.40 -9.18
CA ASP A 175 -21.42 -22.67 -9.22
C ASP A 175 -20.99 -23.10 -7.81
N VAL A 176 -20.91 -24.42 -7.60
CA VAL A 176 -20.43 -25.01 -6.34
C VAL A 176 -18.96 -25.38 -6.49
N VAL A 177 -18.10 -24.71 -5.72
CA VAL A 177 -16.65 -24.93 -5.73
C VAL A 177 -16.27 -25.81 -4.55
N VAL A 178 -15.46 -26.84 -4.82
CA VAL A 178 -14.90 -27.74 -3.80
C VAL A 178 -13.51 -27.25 -3.42
N LEU A 179 -13.34 -26.91 -2.14
CA LEU A 179 -12.11 -26.37 -1.57
C LEU A 179 -11.48 -27.40 -0.64
N ARG A 180 -10.30 -27.92 -1.02
CA ARG A 180 -9.58 -28.94 -0.24
C ARG A 180 -8.66 -28.32 0.81
N PRO A 181 -8.20 -29.10 1.81
CA PRO A 181 -7.28 -28.60 2.82
C PRO A 181 -6.01 -28.00 2.21
N GLY A 182 -5.61 -26.81 2.67
CA GLY A 182 -4.44 -26.09 2.15
C GLY A 182 -4.64 -25.41 0.79
N GLU A 183 -5.80 -25.56 0.12
CA GLU A 183 -6.10 -24.81 -1.09
C GLU A 183 -6.51 -23.37 -0.76
N ARG A 184 -6.28 -22.46 -1.71
CA ARG A 184 -6.73 -21.07 -1.59
C ARG A 184 -8.11 -20.90 -2.18
N VAL A 185 -8.91 -20.04 -1.56
CA VAL A 185 -10.24 -19.69 -2.03
C VAL A 185 -10.10 -18.94 -3.37
N PRO A 186 -10.63 -19.45 -4.49
CA PRO A 186 -10.47 -18.83 -5.81
C PRO A 186 -11.38 -17.61 -6.02
N VAL A 187 -12.60 -17.64 -5.49
CA VAL A 187 -13.63 -16.60 -5.66
C VAL A 187 -14.45 -16.47 -4.37
N ASP A 188 -15.10 -15.32 -4.18
CA ASP A 188 -15.97 -15.10 -3.03
C ASP A 188 -17.21 -16.00 -3.09
N GLY A 189 -17.66 -16.50 -1.94
CA GLY A 189 -18.87 -17.31 -1.88
C GLY A 189 -19.36 -17.65 -0.48
N ILE A 190 -20.44 -18.44 -0.42
CA ILE A 190 -21.08 -18.88 0.83
C ILE A 190 -20.94 -20.40 0.96
N VAL A 191 -20.45 -20.85 2.11
CA VAL A 191 -20.30 -22.27 2.44
C VAL A 191 -21.68 -22.95 2.45
N LEU A 192 -21.83 -23.99 1.64
CA LEU A 192 -23.00 -24.87 1.62
C LEU A 192 -22.79 -26.04 2.56
N GLU A 193 -21.63 -26.68 2.50
CA GLU A 193 -21.29 -27.87 3.28
C GLU A 193 -19.82 -27.86 3.72
N GLY A 194 -19.54 -28.62 4.79
CA GLY A 194 -18.22 -28.71 5.39
C GLY A 194 -17.99 -27.73 6.54
N THR A 195 -16.92 -27.99 7.29
CA THR A 195 -16.45 -27.13 8.39
C THR A 195 -14.93 -27.07 8.35
N SER A 196 -14.36 -25.87 8.38
CA SER A 196 -12.91 -25.66 8.36
C SER A 196 -12.57 -24.32 9.01
N SER A 197 -11.33 -24.17 9.47
CA SER A 197 -10.77 -22.86 9.78
C SER A 197 -10.18 -22.25 8.51
N VAL A 198 -10.44 -20.98 8.24
CA VAL A 198 -9.95 -20.30 7.03
C VAL A 198 -9.10 -19.11 7.46
N ASN A 199 -7.83 -19.14 7.09
CA ASN A 199 -6.91 -18.03 7.33
C ASN A 199 -7.18 -16.92 6.30
N GLN A 200 -7.70 -15.79 6.80
CA GLN A 200 -8.06 -14.62 5.99
C GLN A 200 -6.99 -13.52 6.06
N ALA A 201 -5.83 -13.77 6.70
CA ALA A 201 -4.74 -12.81 6.85
C ALA A 201 -4.34 -12.14 5.53
N PRO A 202 -4.25 -12.84 4.37
CA PRO A 202 -3.87 -12.19 3.10
C PRO A 202 -4.82 -11.08 2.63
N ILE A 203 -6.06 -11.04 3.14
CA ILE A 203 -7.13 -10.13 2.70
C ILE A 203 -7.56 -9.17 3.81
N THR A 204 -7.52 -9.63 5.06
CA THR A 204 -8.09 -8.89 6.20
C THR A 204 -7.04 -8.36 7.18
N GLY A 205 -5.79 -8.81 7.11
CA GLY A 205 -4.82 -8.50 8.17
C GLY A 205 -4.88 -9.45 9.36
N GLU A 206 -6.05 -10.02 9.63
CA GLU A 206 -6.29 -10.85 10.80
C GLU A 206 -5.52 -12.17 10.72
N SER A 207 -4.57 -12.36 11.65
CA SER A 207 -3.72 -13.55 11.69
C SER A 207 -4.44 -14.80 12.20
N LEU A 208 -5.57 -14.61 12.88
CA LEU A 208 -6.38 -15.70 13.43
C LEU A 208 -7.27 -16.33 12.35
N PRO A 209 -7.18 -17.65 12.11
CA PRO A 209 -8.06 -18.35 11.19
C PRO A 209 -9.52 -18.30 11.66
N VAL A 210 -10.42 -17.83 10.81
CA VAL A 210 -11.85 -17.72 11.13
C VAL A 210 -12.53 -19.05 10.89
N ALA A 211 -13.26 -19.56 11.88
CA ALA A 211 -14.10 -20.76 11.70
C ALA A 211 -15.18 -20.52 10.64
N LYS A 212 -15.28 -21.42 9.67
CA LYS A 212 -16.28 -21.39 8.60
C LYS A 212 -17.13 -22.65 8.66
N THR A 213 -18.42 -22.43 8.84
CA THR A 213 -19.50 -23.43 8.82
C THR A 213 -20.50 -23.09 7.73
N ARG A 214 -21.49 -23.95 7.51
CA ARG A 214 -22.60 -23.68 6.57
C ARG A 214 -23.21 -22.29 6.80
N GLY A 215 -23.39 -21.54 5.71
CA GLY A 215 -23.86 -20.15 5.72
C GLY A 215 -22.75 -19.11 5.93
N SER A 216 -21.54 -19.51 6.29
CA SER A 216 -20.41 -18.59 6.44
C SER A 216 -19.89 -18.13 5.08
N ARG A 217 -19.47 -16.87 5.00
CA ARG A 217 -18.84 -16.31 3.80
C ARG A 217 -17.34 -16.60 3.74
N VAL A 218 -16.86 -17.01 2.58
CA VAL A 218 -15.43 -17.20 2.26
C VAL A 218 -14.98 -16.15 1.24
N LEU A 219 -13.77 -15.64 1.42
CA LEU A 219 -13.21 -14.54 0.63
C LEU A 219 -12.09 -15.05 -0.25
N ALA A 220 -12.07 -14.65 -1.52
CA ALA A 220 -11.01 -14.98 -2.47
C ALA A 220 -9.62 -14.62 -1.93
N GLY A 221 -8.63 -15.49 -2.14
CA GLY A 221 -7.25 -15.33 -1.65
C GLY A 221 -7.00 -15.88 -0.24
N SER A 222 -8.05 -16.18 0.55
CA SER A 222 -7.92 -16.82 1.86
C SER A 222 -7.38 -18.24 1.73
N LEU A 223 -6.69 -18.74 2.76
CA LEU A 223 -6.13 -20.09 2.80
C LEU A 223 -7.05 -21.02 3.61
N ASN A 224 -7.49 -22.12 3.01
CA ASN A 224 -8.25 -23.13 3.71
C ASN A 224 -7.35 -23.91 4.68
N GLY A 225 -7.85 -24.14 5.89
CA GLY A 225 -7.22 -24.96 6.91
C GLY A 225 -7.36 -26.44 6.61
N ARG A 226 -7.84 -27.21 7.59
CA ARG A 226 -7.79 -28.69 7.56
C ARG A 226 -9.06 -29.36 7.03
N GLY A 227 -10.18 -28.65 6.93
CA GLY A 227 -11.45 -29.21 6.46
C GLY A 227 -11.67 -29.06 4.95
N VAL A 228 -12.54 -29.88 4.38
CA VAL A 228 -13.06 -29.68 3.02
C VAL A 228 -14.28 -28.77 3.11
N LEU A 229 -14.37 -27.76 2.25
CA LEU A 229 -15.53 -26.87 2.14
C LEU A 229 -16.13 -26.96 0.74
N GLU A 230 -17.45 -27.05 0.67
CA GLU A 230 -18.19 -26.81 -0.57
C GLU A 230 -18.91 -25.48 -0.44
N PHE A 231 -18.65 -24.56 -1.37
CA PHE A 231 -19.22 -23.23 -1.30
C PHE A 231 -19.80 -22.78 -2.64
N ARG A 232 -20.90 -22.03 -2.58
CA ARG A 232 -21.54 -21.43 -3.74
C ARG A 232 -20.91 -20.09 -4.04
N THR A 233 -20.51 -19.85 -5.29
CA THR A 233 -19.96 -18.57 -5.72
C THR A 233 -21.01 -17.47 -5.70
N GLU A 234 -20.65 -16.31 -5.13
CA GLU A 234 -21.54 -15.13 -5.08
C GLU A 234 -21.25 -14.12 -6.19
N LYS A 235 -19.97 -14.03 -6.60
CA LYS A 235 -19.47 -13.00 -7.52
C LYS A 235 -18.53 -13.62 -8.56
N PRO A 236 -18.46 -13.06 -9.77
CA PRO A 236 -17.45 -13.46 -10.75
C PRO A 236 -16.05 -13.16 -10.20
N ALA A 237 -15.04 -13.89 -10.69
CA ALA A 237 -13.66 -13.74 -10.22
C ALA A 237 -13.12 -12.30 -10.36
N SER A 238 -13.53 -11.60 -11.41
CA SER A 238 -13.18 -10.19 -11.69
C SER A 238 -13.74 -9.19 -10.67
N ASP A 239 -14.78 -9.56 -9.91
CA ASP A 239 -15.36 -8.73 -8.85
C ASP A 239 -15.27 -9.43 -7.47
N SER A 240 -14.25 -10.27 -7.30
CA SER A 240 -13.91 -10.85 -6.00
C SER A 240 -13.33 -9.79 -5.05
N SER A 241 -13.32 -10.08 -3.75
CA SER A 241 -12.72 -9.18 -2.76
C SER A 241 -11.24 -8.93 -3.03
N LEU A 242 -10.50 -9.97 -3.45
CA LEU A 242 -9.12 -9.83 -3.92
C LEU A 242 -9.01 -8.97 -5.19
N ALA A 243 -9.88 -9.18 -6.20
CA ALA A 243 -9.88 -8.37 -7.42
C ALA A 243 -10.17 -6.88 -7.16
N ARG A 244 -11.09 -6.57 -6.24
CA ARG A 244 -11.34 -5.19 -5.80
C ARG A 244 -10.13 -4.58 -5.11
N ILE A 245 -9.46 -5.31 -4.22
CA ILE A 245 -8.21 -4.84 -3.59
C ILE A 245 -7.16 -4.55 -4.66
N ILE A 246 -6.99 -5.44 -5.64
CA ILE A 246 -6.07 -5.24 -6.77
C ILE A 246 -6.41 -3.95 -7.53
N HIS A 247 -7.67 -3.76 -7.92
CA HIS A 247 -8.09 -2.56 -8.62
C HIS A 247 -7.90 -1.28 -7.80
N LEU A 248 -8.19 -1.31 -6.49
CA LEU A 248 -7.96 -0.19 -5.58
C LEU A 248 -6.47 0.15 -5.49
N VAL A 249 -5.60 -0.86 -5.39
CA VAL A 249 -4.14 -0.70 -5.37
C VAL A 249 -3.62 -0.13 -6.69
N GLU A 250 -4.06 -0.66 -7.84
CA GLU A 250 -3.68 -0.15 -9.16
C GLU A 250 -4.12 1.30 -9.38
N ASN A 251 -5.33 1.64 -8.93
CA ASN A 251 -5.88 3.00 -9.01
C ASN A 251 -5.14 3.98 -8.08
N ALA A 252 -4.78 3.56 -6.88
CA ALA A 252 -3.99 4.37 -5.94
C ALA A 252 -2.56 4.64 -6.47
N GLN A 253 -1.96 3.68 -7.21
CA GLN A 253 -0.65 3.86 -7.84
C GLN A 253 -0.67 4.75 -9.09
N ALA A 254 -1.82 4.96 -9.72
CA ALA A 254 -1.93 5.82 -10.89
C ALA A 254 -1.81 7.32 -10.56
N GLN A 255 -1.69 7.69 -9.27
CA GLN A 255 -1.56 9.08 -8.86
C GLN A 255 -0.13 9.60 -9.07
N ARG A 256 -0.02 10.67 -9.88
CA ARG A 256 1.23 11.37 -10.16
C ARG A 256 1.63 12.27 -9.00
N ALA A 257 2.93 12.38 -8.77
CA ALA A 257 3.49 13.23 -7.72
C ALA A 257 3.12 14.72 -7.92
N ARG A 258 3.01 15.47 -6.83
CA ARG A 258 2.54 16.87 -6.89
C ARG A 258 3.54 17.76 -7.62
N SER A 259 4.84 17.49 -7.49
CA SER A 259 5.85 18.22 -8.27
C SER A 259 5.76 17.92 -9.77
N GLN A 260 5.35 16.71 -10.16
CA GLN A 260 5.12 16.36 -11.56
C GLN A 260 3.90 17.12 -12.13
N THR A 261 2.82 17.23 -11.35
CA THR A 261 1.65 18.03 -11.74
C THR A 261 1.95 19.54 -11.75
N PHE A 262 2.87 20.02 -10.91
CA PHE A 262 3.36 21.40 -10.99
C PHE A 262 4.09 21.67 -12.31
N ILE A 263 4.98 20.77 -12.76
CA ILE A 263 5.67 20.91 -14.04
C ILE A 263 4.66 20.91 -15.20
N ASP A 264 3.67 20.01 -15.17
CA ASP A 264 2.59 19.97 -16.17
C ASP A 264 1.77 21.29 -16.16
N GLY A 265 1.49 21.84 -14.98
CA GLY A 265 0.81 23.13 -14.80
C GLY A 265 1.64 24.33 -15.28
N PHE A 266 2.94 24.34 -14.99
CA PHE A 266 3.88 25.35 -15.49
C PHE A 266 3.93 25.33 -17.02
N ALA A 267 4.06 24.15 -17.62
CA ALA A 267 4.11 23.99 -19.08
C ALA A 267 2.83 24.50 -19.75
N ARG A 268 1.65 24.31 -19.15
CA ARG A 268 0.38 24.80 -19.68
C ARG A 268 0.35 26.31 -19.90
N TYR A 269 1.05 27.09 -19.08
CA TYR A 269 1.12 28.55 -19.25
C TYR A 269 2.38 29.01 -19.98
N TYR A 270 3.51 28.38 -19.67
CA TYR A 270 4.81 28.73 -20.24
C TYR A 270 4.88 28.42 -21.75
N THR A 271 4.35 27.27 -22.19
CA THR A 271 4.39 26.88 -23.61
C THR A 271 3.62 27.86 -24.51
N PRO A 272 2.35 28.21 -24.25
CA PRO A 272 1.66 29.24 -25.04
C PRO A 272 2.36 30.59 -24.99
N ALA A 273 2.83 31.03 -23.82
CA ALA A 273 3.51 32.31 -23.66
C ALA A 273 4.76 32.41 -24.53
N MET A 274 5.59 31.37 -24.55
CA MET A 274 6.81 31.33 -25.38
C MET A 274 6.49 31.22 -26.88
N ILE A 275 5.43 30.50 -27.27
CA ILE A 275 4.99 30.46 -28.67
C ILE A 275 4.50 31.83 -29.14
N VAL A 276 3.67 32.50 -28.33
CA VAL A 276 3.18 33.86 -28.64
C VAL A 276 4.34 34.85 -28.68
N PHE A 277 5.28 34.76 -27.75
CA PHE A 277 6.48 35.60 -27.74
C PHE A 277 7.35 35.38 -28.99
N ALA A 278 7.60 34.13 -29.37
CA ALA A 278 8.34 33.80 -30.58
C ALA A 278 7.61 34.31 -31.83
N LEU A 279 6.28 34.14 -31.91
CA LEU A 279 5.48 34.66 -33.02
C LEU A 279 5.55 36.19 -33.09
N GLY A 280 5.49 36.86 -31.93
CA GLY A 280 5.70 38.31 -31.82
C GLY A 280 7.07 38.73 -32.36
N LEU A 281 8.14 38.01 -32.01
CA LEU A 281 9.49 38.28 -32.55
C LEU A 281 9.57 38.08 -34.06
N VAL A 282 8.83 37.12 -34.63
CA VAL A 282 8.81 36.90 -36.08
C VAL A 282 8.02 37.98 -36.82
N LEU A 283 6.91 38.47 -36.23
CA LEU A 283 5.97 39.36 -36.92
C LEU A 283 6.21 40.85 -36.64
N VAL A 284 6.45 41.25 -35.39
CA VAL A 284 6.52 42.66 -34.98
C VAL A 284 7.66 43.42 -35.70
N PRO A 285 8.92 42.93 -35.73
CA PRO A 285 10.02 43.67 -36.33
C PRO A 285 9.92 43.85 -37.85
N PRO A 286 9.57 42.81 -38.65
CA PRO A 286 9.38 43.00 -40.09
C PRO A 286 8.20 43.90 -40.44
N PHE A 287 7.05 43.74 -39.77
CA PHE A 287 5.82 44.44 -40.14
C PHE A 287 5.71 45.87 -39.59
N LEU A 288 6.29 46.18 -38.42
CA LEU A 288 6.24 47.53 -37.84
C LEU A 288 7.51 48.35 -38.08
N PHE A 289 8.67 47.70 -38.22
CA PHE A 289 9.97 48.37 -38.32
C PHE A 289 10.70 48.10 -39.65
N GLY A 290 10.05 47.43 -40.62
CA GLY A 290 10.60 47.19 -41.96
C GLY A 290 11.83 46.27 -41.98
N GLN A 291 12.02 45.46 -40.94
CA GLN A 291 13.19 44.57 -40.82
C GLN A 291 13.09 43.34 -41.73
N VAL A 292 14.23 42.67 -41.98
CA VAL A 292 14.30 41.47 -42.82
C VAL A 292 13.59 40.29 -42.14
N PHE A 293 12.54 39.75 -42.80
CA PHE A 293 11.73 38.65 -42.27
C PHE A 293 12.55 37.39 -41.94
N SER A 294 13.48 37.00 -42.80
CA SER A 294 14.30 35.78 -42.59
C SER A 294 15.14 35.83 -41.32
N THR A 295 15.69 37.00 -40.97
CA THR A 295 16.46 37.21 -39.75
C THR A 295 15.61 37.02 -38.50
N TRP A 296 14.39 37.55 -38.50
CA TRP A 296 13.49 37.47 -37.36
C TRP A 296 12.77 36.12 -37.26
N LEU A 297 12.52 35.46 -38.39
CA LEU A 297 12.13 34.05 -38.44
C LEU A 297 13.20 33.16 -37.78
N TYR A 298 14.47 33.33 -38.17
CA TYR A 298 15.59 32.60 -37.54
C TYR A 298 15.64 32.85 -36.03
N ARG A 299 15.56 34.11 -35.58
CA ARG A 299 15.57 34.46 -34.15
C ARG A 299 14.38 33.89 -33.39
N GLY A 300 13.18 33.90 -33.97
CA GLY A 300 11.99 33.30 -33.37
C GLY A 300 12.14 31.79 -33.18
N LEU A 301 12.68 31.09 -34.19
CA LEU A 301 12.98 29.66 -34.09
C LEU A 301 14.04 29.37 -33.03
N VAL A 302 15.11 30.18 -32.95
CA VAL A 302 16.14 30.06 -31.90
C VAL A 302 15.54 30.23 -30.50
N VAL A 303 14.64 31.20 -30.30
CA VAL A 303 13.95 31.39 -29.02
C VAL A 303 13.11 30.18 -28.65
N LEU A 304 12.40 29.56 -29.60
CA LEU A 304 11.64 28.33 -29.34
C LEU A 304 12.53 27.15 -28.92
N VAL A 305 13.73 27.04 -29.50
CA VAL A 305 14.72 26.02 -29.11
C VAL A 305 15.22 26.27 -27.69
N ILE A 306 15.62 27.52 -27.38
CA ILE A 306 16.07 27.92 -26.03
C ILE A 306 14.96 27.75 -24.99
N ALA A 307 13.70 27.94 -25.39
CA ALA A 307 12.54 27.81 -24.52
C ALA A 307 12.29 26.37 -24.03
N CYS A 308 12.93 25.32 -24.55
CA CYS A 308 12.69 23.98 -24.00
C CYS A 308 13.19 23.91 -22.54
N PRO A 309 12.32 23.70 -21.54
CA PRO A 309 12.74 23.54 -20.15
C PRO A 309 13.18 22.08 -19.90
N CYS A 310 13.99 21.54 -20.80
CA CYS A 310 14.34 20.13 -20.88
C CYS A 310 14.93 19.60 -19.54
N ALA A 311 15.76 20.39 -18.86
CA ALA A 311 16.33 20.01 -17.54
C ALA A 311 15.30 20.01 -16.40
N LEU A 312 14.41 21.01 -16.36
CA LEU A 312 13.36 21.13 -15.34
C LEU A 312 12.43 19.91 -15.39
N VAL A 313 12.07 19.49 -16.58
CA VAL A 313 11.14 18.38 -16.82
C VAL A 313 11.71 17.05 -16.34
N ILE A 314 13.02 16.83 -16.54
CA ILE A 314 13.69 15.58 -16.17
C ILE A 314 14.01 15.53 -14.67
N SER A 315 14.15 16.68 -14.01
CA SER A 315 14.55 16.77 -12.60
C SER A 315 13.67 15.94 -11.65
N THR A 316 12.35 16.13 -11.70
CA THR A 316 11.40 15.46 -10.80
C THR A 316 11.38 13.93 -10.97
N PRO A 317 11.15 13.37 -12.17
CA PRO A 317 11.09 11.91 -12.33
C PRO A 317 12.40 11.22 -11.93
N VAL A 318 13.56 11.81 -12.27
CA VAL A 318 14.86 11.24 -11.91
C VAL A 318 15.05 11.24 -10.39
N SER A 319 14.75 12.34 -9.71
CA SER A 319 14.85 12.42 -8.24
C SER A 319 13.94 11.41 -7.54
N ILE A 320 12.67 11.30 -7.97
CA ILE A 320 11.71 10.34 -7.41
C ILE A 320 12.21 8.90 -7.62
N VAL A 321 12.63 8.56 -8.84
CA VAL A 321 13.12 7.21 -9.15
C VAL A 321 14.35 6.84 -8.32
N CYS A 322 15.31 7.75 -8.20
CA CYS A 322 16.50 7.55 -7.37
C CYS A 322 16.11 7.38 -5.89
N GLY A 323 15.20 8.20 -5.38
CA GLY A 323 14.68 8.10 -4.00
C GLY A 323 13.99 6.77 -3.73
N LEU A 324 13.03 6.38 -4.59
CA LEU A 324 12.33 5.10 -4.49
C LEU A 324 13.29 3.90 -4.58
N THR A 325 14.28 3.95 -5.47
CA THR A 325 15.28 2.89 -5.63
C THR A 325 16.18 2.77 -4.40
N ARG A 326 16.59 3.91 -3.82
CA ARG A 326 17.41 3.92 -2.60
C ARG A 326 16.62 3.39 -1.40
N ALA A 327 15.39 3.85 -1.22
CA ALA A 327 14.48 3.40 -0.17
C ALA A 327 14.26 1.87 -0.23
N ALA A 328 13.98 1.35 -1.42
CA ALA A 328 13.76 -0.10 -1.60
C ALA A 328 15.01 -0.94 -1.25
N ARG A 329 16.21 -0.41 -1.49
CA ARG A 329 17.47 -1.07 -1.09
C ARG A 329 17.70 -1.10 0.42
N GLU A 330 17.11 -0.14 1.14
CA GLU A 330 17.15 -0.05 2.60
C GLU A 330 15.92 -0.72 3.24
N GLY A 331 15.14 -1.51 2.48
CA GLY A 331 13.97 -2.24 2.98
C GLY A 331 12.72 -1.38 3.17
N ILE A 332 12.71 -0.13 2.67
CA ILE A 332 11.55 0.78 2.75
C ILE A 332 10.82 0.78 1.41
N LEU A 333 9.58 0.29 1.40
CA LEU A 333 8.76 0.25 0.20
C LEU A 333 7.76 1.41 0.17
N PHE A 334 7.86 2.24 -0.87
CA PHE A 334 6.89 3.29 -1.16
C PHE A 334 5.91 2.81 -2.24
N LYS A 335 4.60 3.01 -2.01
CA LYS A 335 3.54 2.67 -2.98
C LYS A 335 3.43 3.65 -4.15
N GLY A 336 4.29 4.68 -4.22
CA GLY A 336 4.27 5.70 -5.29
C GLY A 336 5.11 6.93 -4.95
N GLY A 337 5.43 7.74 -5.97
CA GLY A 337 6.23 8.96 -5.81
C GLY A 337 5.53 10.07 -5.00
N VAL A 338 4.19 10.09 -5.02
CA VAL A 338 3.37 11.03 -4.20
C VAL A 338 3.69 10.87 -2.72
N TYR A 339 3.75 9.62 -2.23
CA TYR A 339 3.98 9.34 -0.81
C TYR A 339 5.40 9.73 -0.39
N LEU A 340 6.39 9.56 -1.27
CA LEU A 340 7.75 10.02 -1.02
C LEU A 340 7.82 11.55 -0.86
N GLU A 341 7.11 12.29 -1.72
CA GLU A 341 7.03 13.75 -1.63
C GLU A 341 6.27 14.23 -0.40
N GLU A 342 5.13 13.61 -0.08
CA GLU A 342 4.33 14.01 1.06
C GLU A 342 5.04 13.67 2.37
N LEU A 343 5.74 12.54 2.47
CA LEU A 343 6.53 12.18 3.65
C LEU A 343 7.59 13.24 3.99
N GLY A 344 8.24 13.84 2.99
CA GLY A 344 9.19 14.94 3.21
C GLY A 344 8.58 16.21 3.85
N LYS A 345 7.25 16.35 3.78
CA LYS A 345 6.49 17.49 4.34
C LYS A 345 5.86 17.18 5.70
N ILE A 346 5.91 15.92 6.14
CA ILE A 346 5.30 15.51 7.41
C ILE A 346 6.10 16.07 8.58
N ARG A 347 5.36 16.55 9.59
CA ARG A 347 5.92 17.06 10.84
C ARG A 347 5.18 16.52 12.08
N THR A 348 4.00 15.93 11.87
CA THR A 348 3.19 15.31 12.91
C THR A 348 3.15 13.81 12.66
N PHE A 349 3.54 13.02 13.65
CA PHE A 349 3.58 11.56 13.58
C PHE A 349 2.70 10.97 14.66
N PHE A 350 1.74 10.16 14.24
CA PHE A 350 0.89 9.35 15.10
C PHE A 350 1.39 7.91 15.02
N PHE A 351 1.61 7.29 16.16
CA PHE A 351 2.09 5.92 16.27
C PHE A 351 1.03 5.07 16.93
N ASP A 352 0.71 3.94 16.33
CA ASP A 352 0.10 2.86 17.09
C ASP A 352 1.11 2.33 18.12
N LYS A 353 0.62 1.84 19.25
CA LYS A 353 1.48 1.24 20.27
C LYS A 353 1.92 -0.16 19.84
N THR A 354 0.95 -1.06 19.67
CA THR A 354 1.17 -2.51 19.61
C THR A 354 1.82 -2.87 18.28
N GLY A 355 2.88 -3.68 18.31
CA GLY A 355 3.61 -4.12 17.10
C GLY A 355 4.46 -3.04 16.43
N THR A 356 4.35 -1.78 16.88
CA THR A 356 4.96 -0.60 16.26
C THR A 356 6.01 0.02 17.16
N LEU A 357 5.61 0.64 18.28
CA LEU A 357 6.54 1.10 19.32
C LEU A 357 6.98 -0.06 20.22
N THR A 358 6.14 -1.07 20.33
CA THR A 358 6.40 -2.30 21.07
C THR A 358 6.64 -3.48 20.13
N LYS A 359 7.10 -4.60 20.70
CA LYS A 359 7.36 -5.84 19.94
C LYS A 359 6.07 -6.50 19.44
N GLY A 360 4.90 -6.16 20.02
CA GLY A 360 3.62 -6.76 19.67
C GLY A 360 3.50 -8.22 20.13
N LYS A 361 4.36 -8.62 21.07
CA LYS A 361 4.44 -9.95 21.65
C LYS A 361 4.44 -9.80 23.17
N PRO A 362 3.28 -9.95 23.81
CA PRO A 362 3.20 -9.91 25.26
C PRO A 362 4.07 -11.02 25.84
N GLU A 363 4.77 -10.74 26.92
CA GLU A 363 5.53 -11.74 27.68
C GLU A 363 5.08 -11.72 29.14
N VAL A 364 4.97 -12.90 29.76
CA VAL A 364 4.74 -12.98 31.21
C VAL A 364 6.02 -12.53 31.91
N VAL A 365 5.91 -11.44 32.68
CA VAL A 365 7.03 -10.84 33.42
C VAL A 365 6.97 -11.12 34.91
N HIS A 366 5.79 -11.47 35.42
CA HIS A 366 5.58 -11.77 36.83
C HIS A 366 4.32 -12.62 37.02
N VAL A 367 4.34 -13.48 38.04
CA VAL A 367 3.18 -14.23 38.51
C VAL A 367 3.16 -14.03 40.01
N GLU A 368 1.99 -13.76 40.59
CA GLU A 368 1.84 -13.58 42.02
C GLU A 368 0.64 -14.35 42.51
N SER A 369 0.83 -15.18 43.53
CA SER A 369 -0.27 -15.90 44.18
C SER A 369 -0.80 -15.12 45.37
N PHE A 370 -2.12 -15.03 45.48
CA PHE A 370 -2.81 -14.42 46.63
C PHE A 370 -3.25 -15.44 47.68
N CYS A 371 -2.89 -16.71 47.49
CA CYS A 371 -3.23 -17.82 48.36
C CYS A 371 -2.06 -18.81 48.46
N ASP A 372 -2.21 -19.90 49.21
CA ASP A 372 -1.15 -20.91 49.40
C ASP A 372 -0.89 -21.80 48.16
N LEU A 373 -1.37 -21.39 46.97
CA LEU A 373 -1.07 -22.04 45.70
C LEU A 373 0.30 -21.57 45.16
N PRO A 374 1.19 -22.48 44.74
CA PRO A 374 2.44 -22.11 44.07
C PRO A 374 2.20 -21.33 42.77
N GLU A 375 3.07 -20.37 42.47
CA GLU A 375 3.00 -19.56 41.24
C GLU A 375 3.06 -20.44 39.96
N GLU A 376 3.82 -21.52 39.98
CA GLU A 376 3.89 -22.49 38.87
C GLU A 376 2.54 -23.17 38.61
N GLU A 377 1.83 -23.56 39.67
CA GLU A 377 0.51 -24.18 39.53
C GLU A 377 -0.54 -23.17 39.06
N LEU A 378 -0.44 -21.93 39.55
CA LEU A 378 -1.28 -20.81 39.12
C LEU A 378 -1.09 -20.53 37.61
N LEU A 379 0.16 -20.54 37.13
CA LEU A 379 0.49 -20.39 35.73
C LEU A 379 0.02 -21.59 34.88
N ARG A 380 0.12 -22.82 35.41
CA ARG A 380 -0.41 -24.04 34.75
C ARG A 380 -1.93 -23.98 34.58
N LEU A 381 -2.66 -23.54 35.61
CA LEU A 381 -4.12 -23.38 35.54
C LEU A 381 -4.52 -22.31 34.51
N ALA A 382 -3.80 -21.17 34.48
CA ALA A 382 -4.01 -20.12 33.49
C ALA A 382 -3.73 -20.63 32.05
N ALA A 383 -2.61 -21.31 31.85
CA ALA A 383 -2.23 -21.92 30.57
C ALA A 383 -3.21 -23.00 30.11
N SER A 384 -3.72 -23.82 31.04
CA SER A 384 -4.75 -24.82 30.74
C SER A 384 -6.01 -24.16 30.17
N LEU A 385 -6.54 -23.12 30.82
CA LEU A 385 -7.72 -22.40 30.32
C LEU A 385 -7.45 -21.72 28.95
N GLU A 386 -6.29 -21.09 28.81
CA GLU A 386 -5.87 -20.39 27.59
C GLU A 386 -5.50 -21.32 26.43
N SER A 387 -5.29 -22.63 26.67
CA SER A 387 -5.01 -23.61 25.61
C SER A 387 -6.13 -23.74 24.56
N ARG A 388 -7.35 -23.28 24.89
CA ARG A 388 -8.52 -23.24 24.01
C ARG A 388 -8.89 -21.82 23.56
N SER A 389 -8.08 -20.84 23.93
CA SER A 389 -8.27 -19.43 23.63
C SER A 389 -7.38 -19.02 22.45
N GLU A 390 -7.94 -18.22 21.56
CA GLU A 390 -7.21 -17.64 20.43
C GLU A 390 -6.72 -16.21 20.74
N HIS A 391 -6.80 -15.78 22.00
CA HIS A 391 -6.40 -14.43 22.40
C HIS A 391 -4.87 -14.24 22.33
N PRO A 392 -4.34 -13.09 21.89
CA PRO A 392 -2.89 -12.86 21.84
C PRO A 392 -2.15 -13.04 23.19
N LEU A 393 -2.84 -12.80 24.31
CA LEU A 393 -2.31 -13.06 25.66
C LEU A 393 -2.21 -14.56 25.98
N ALA A 394 -3.04 -15.41 25.36
CA ALA A 394 -3.05 -16.85 25.57
C ALA A 394 -1.70 -17.48 25.21
N GLY A 395 -1.15 -17.09 24.06
CA GLY A 395 0.16 -17.56 23.59
C GLY A 395 1.28 -17.21 24.56
N ALA A 396 1.26 -16.01 25.13
CA ALA A 396 2.26 -15.57 26.10
C ALA A 396 2.22 -16.40 27.39
N ILE A 397 1.02 -16.74 27.88
CA ILE A 397 0.82 -17.57 29.08
C ILE A 397 1.24 -19.02 28.80
N LEU A 398 0.88 -19.57 27.64
CA LEU A 398 1.29 -20.92 27.20
C LEU A 398 2.81 -21.03 27.06
N ASP A 399 3.45 -20.04 26.44
CA ASP A 399 4.91 -19.98 26.28
C ASP A 399 5.62 -19.90 27.63
N ALA A 400 5.10 -19.10 28.57
CA ALA A 400 5.65 -18.97 29.91
C ALA A 400 5.53 -20.29 30.70
N ALA A 401 4.39 -20.97 30.62
CA ALA A 401 4.19 -22.28 31.24
C ALA A 401 5.15 -23.33 30.67
N GLY A 402 5.39 -23.32 29.36
CA GLY A 402 6.35 -24.23 28.71
C GLY A 402 7.82 -23.99 29.09
N ARG A 403 8.22 -22.72 29.31
CA ARG A 403 9.61 -22.37 29.69
C ARG A 403 9.94 -22.71 31.15
N ASN A 404 8.96 -22.66 32.05
CA ASN A 404 9.15 -22.97 33.48
C ASN A 404 9.20 -24.48 33.78
N GLY A 405 9.34 -25.34 32.77
CA GLY A 405 9.55 -26.76 33.00
C GLY A 405 8.28 -27.51 33.43
N ALA A 406 7.08 -27.00 33.11
CA ALA A 406 5.85 -27.78 33.16
C ALA A 406 5.89 -28.85 32.05
N THR A 407 6.68 -29.90 32.25
CA THR A 407 6.80 -31.07 31.37
C THR A 407 5.64 -32.04 31.51
N ASP A 408 4.79 -31.87 32.53
CA ASP A 408 3.54 -32.59 32.68
C ASP A 408 2.49 -32.01 31.73
N GLU A 409 1.73 -32.89 31.03
CA GLU A 409 0.61 -32.48 30.19
C GLU A 409 -0.28 -31.47 30.94
N LEU A 410 -0.54 -30.31 30.31
CA LEU A 410 -1.49 -29.35 30.83
C LEU A 410 -2.84 -30.06 31.05
N PRO A 411 -3.48 -29.92 32.22
CA PRO A 411 -4.76 -30.56 32.46
C PRO A 411 -5.77 -30.10 31.41
N ALA A 412 -6.50 -31.03 30.79
CA ALA A 412 -7.44 -30.69 29.72
C ALA A 412 -8.63 -29.91 30.28
N PRO A 413 -8.86 -28.64 29.85
CA PRO A 413 -10.00 -27.88 30.33
C PRO A 413 -11.29 -28.39 29.66
N THR A 414 -12.40 -28.30 30.38
CA THR A 414 -13.76 -28.58 29.89
C THR A 414 -14.65 -27.35 30.04
N PHE A 415 -15.68 -27.22 29.20
CA PHE A 415 -16.63 -26.09 29.25
C PHE A 415 -15.98 -24.69 29.20
N VAL A 416 -14.92 -24.52 28.39
CA VAL A 416 -14.28 -23.20 28.20
C VAL A 416 -15.21 -22.29 27.41
N GLN A 417 -15.51 -21.12 27.97
CA GLN A 417 -16.35 -20.09 27.35
C GLN A 417 -15.65 -18.74 27.46
N ALA A 418 -15.55 -18.03 26.33
CA ALA A 418 -15.11 -16.65 26.30
C ALA A 418 -16.25 -15.71 26.73
N VAL A 419 -15.94 -14.76 27.60
CA VAL A 419 -16.82 -13.67 28.02
C VAL A 419 -16.25 -12.37 27.44
N PRO A 420 -16.85 -11.83 26.36
CA PRO A 420 -16.34 -10.65 25.66
C PRO A 420 -16.07 -9.48 26.60
N GLY A 421 -14.89 -8.86 26.46
CA GLY A 421 -14.47 -7.71 27.27
C GLY A 421 -14.09 -8.03 28.73
N MET A 422 -14.14 -9.29 29.15
CA MET A 422 -13.82 -9.69 30.54
C MET A 422 -12.75 -10.77 30.63
N GLY A 423 -12.88 -11.87 29.86
CA GLY A 423 -11.91 -12.98 29.88
C GLY A 423 -12.51 -14.32 29.48
N ILE A 424 -12.05 -15.41 30.11
CA ILE A 424 -12.52 -16.78 29.88
C ILE A 424 -12.91 -17.46 31.20
N ARG A 425 -13.86 -18.39 31.13
CA ARG A 425 -14.21 -19.29 32.25
C ARG A 425 -14.24 -20.71 31.76
N GLY A 426 -13.76 -21.66 32.57
CA GLY A 426 -13.76 -23.07 32.24
C GLY A 426 -13.61 -23.95 33.47
N LYS A 427 -13.62 -25.26 33.26
CA LYS A 427 -13.36 -26.24 34.32
C LYS A 427 -12.04 -26.95 34.09
N VAL A 428 -11.18 -26.94 35.10
CA VAL A 428 -9.91 -27.69 35.12
C VAL A 428 -9.97 -28.65 36.30
N ASN A 429 -9.71 -29.94 36.08
CA ASN A 429 -9.83 -30.98 37.11
C ASN A 429 -11.19 -31.01 37.83
N GLY A 430 -12.27 -30.63 37.14
CA GLY A 430 -13.65 -30.59 37.67
C GLY A 430 -14.04 -29.30 38.39
N GLU A 431 -13.09 -28.41 38.68
CA GLU A 431 -13.30 -27.16 39.41
C GLU A 431 -13.41 -25.95 38.46
N ALA A 432 -14.27 -24.98 38.80
CA ALA A 432 -14.63 -23.87 37.92
C ALA A 432 -13.72 -22.64 38.13
N TYR A 433 -12.84 -22.41 37.16
CA TYR A 433 -11.89 -21.31 37.14
C TYR A 433 -12.33 -20.19 36.19
N THR A 434 -12.03 -18.96 36.58
CA THR A 434 -12.23 -17.74 35.80
C THR A 434 -10.86 -17.07 35.62
N LEU A 435 -10.56 -16.63 34.40
CA LEU A 435 -9.34 -15.92 34.03
C LEU A 435 -9.73 -14.64 33.28
N GLY A 436 -9.27 -13.46 33.72
CA GLY A 436 -9.59 -12.20 33.04
C GLY A 436 -9.23 -10.93 33.80
N ASN A 437 -9.80 -9.80 33.38
CA ASN A 437 -9.54 -8.49 33.99
C ASN A 437 -10.22 -8.33 35.37
N ALA A 438 -9.88 -7.25 36.09
CA ALA A 438 -10.46 -6.96 37.40
C ALA A 438 -12.00 -6.88 37.40
N ALA A 439 -12.59 -6.33 36.34
CA ALA A 439 -14.05 -6.20 36.19
C ALA A 439 -14.77 -7.57 36.20
N PHE A 440 -14.07 -8.64 35.79
CA PHE A 440 -14.64 -9.98 35.83
C PHE A 440 -14.90 -10.50 37.26
N PHE A 441 -14.25 -9.89 38.25
CA PHE A 441 -14.32 -10.24 39.67
C PHE A 441 -15.11 -9.23 40.53
N ASP A 442 -15.40 -8.02 40.01
CA ASP A 442 -15.98 -6.89 40.77
C ASP A 442 -17.39 -7.15 41.36
N ASN A 443 -18.22 -7.97 40.71
CA ASN A 443 -19.58 -8.27 41.20
C ASN A 443 -19.63 -9.44 42.22
N GLY A 444 -18.55 -9.68 42.97
CA GLY A 444 -18.37 -10.81 43.90
C GLY A 444 -17.56 -10.46 45.15
N SER A 445 -16.65 -11.35 45.58
CA SER A 445 -15.69 -11.05 46.65
C SER A 445 -14.68 -9.98 46.24
N GLY A 446 -14.38 -9.87 44.93
CA GLY A 446 -13.52 -8.85 44.35
C GLY A 446 -12.07 -8.93 44.84
N LEU A 447 -11.27 -7.93 44.44
CA LEU A 447 -9.93 -7.73 44.97
C LEU A 447 -10.00 -7.03 46.34
N SER A 448 -9.25 -7.54 47.32
CA SER A 448 -9.03 -6.85 48.60
C SER A 448 -8.22 -5.56 48.41
N GLY A 449 -8.19 -4.67 49.42
CA GLY A 449 -7.43 -3.42 49.36
C GLY A 449 -5.95 -3.61 48.98
N PRO A 450 -5.20 -4.52 49.66
CA PRO A 450 -3.82 -4.82 49.31
C PRO A 450 -3.66 -5.41 47.90
N GLN A 451 -4.55 -6.32 47.49
CA GLN A 451 -4.49 -6.90 46.14
C GLN A 451 -4.72 -5.85 45.06
N ARG A 452 -5.63 -4.90 45.29
CA ARG A 452 -5.87 -3.77 44.37
C ARG A 452 -4.65 -2.87 44.23
N GLU A 453 -3.92 -2.64 45.31
CA GLU A 453 -2.70 -1.82 45.29
C GLU A 453 -1.60 -2.49 44.47
N VAL A 454 -1.37 -3.78 44.67
CA VAL A 454 -0.40 -4.58 43.91
C VAL A 454 -0.74 -4.60 42.42
N VAL A 455 -2.01 -4.85 42.06
CA VAL A 455 -2.47 -4.79 40.66
C VAL A 455 -2.21 -3.40 40.06
N GLY A 456 -2.58 -2.35 40.79
CA GLY A 456 -2.39 -0.96 40.35
C GLY A 456 -0.91 -0.55 40.23
N GLU A 457 0.01 -1.16 40.98
CA GLU A 457 1.46 -0.96 40.79
C GLU A 457 1.94 -1.50 39.45
N TRP A 458 1.51 -2.70 39.08
CA TRP A 458 1.89 -3.31 37.80
C TRP A 458 1.25 -2.59 36.61
N GLU A 459 -0.01 -2.16 36.73
CA GLU A 459 -0.67 -1.35 35.69
C GLU A 459 0.03 0.00 35.48
N ARG A 460 0.47 0.67 36.56
CA ARG A 460 1.28 1.91 36.49
C ARG A 460 2.66 1.69 35.87
N LYS A 461 3.19 0.47 35.92
CA LYS A 461 4.42 0.07 35.21
C LYS A 461 4.16 -0.29 33.73
N GLY A 462 2.93 -0.14 33.25
CA GLY A 462 2.55 -0.44 31.87
C GLY A 462 2.35 -1.92 31.58
N ALA A 463 2.08 -2.72 32.61
CA ALA A 463 1.76 -4.14 32.43
C ALA A 463 0.25 -4.36 32.34
N THR A 464 -0.14 -5.37 31.56
CA THR A 464 -1.49 -5.94 31.56
C THR A 464 -1.56 -7.01 32.64
N VAL A 465 -2.46 -6.83 33.60
CA VAL A 465 -2.65 -7.79 34.70
C VAL A 465 -3.88 -8.66 34.41
N VAL A 466 -3.69 -9.97 34.41
CA VAL A 466 -4.76 -10.96 34.24
C VAL A 466 -4.91 -11.71 35.56
N LEU A 467 -6.11 -11.69 36.12
CA LEU A 467 -6.44 -12.37 37.36
C LEU A 467 -6.96 -13.77 37.07
N ILE A 468 -6.58 -14.74 37.90
CA ILE A 468 -7.13 -16.09 37.91
C ILE A 468 -7.81 -16.36 39.24
N GLY A 469 -8.94 -17.05 39.23
CA GLY A 469 -9.66 -17.37 40.45
C GLY A 469 -10.73 -18.43 40.32
N ILE A 470 -11.28 -18.86 41.46
CA ILE A 470 -12.43 -19.78 41.52
C ILE A 470 -13.70 -18.97 41.70
N GLY A 471 -14.65 -19.14 40.78
CA GLY A 471 -15.89 -18.34 40.78
C GLY A 471 -15.60 -16.84 40.64
N LYS A 472 -15.71 -16.10 41.76
CA LYS A 472 -15.43 -14.65 41.83
C LYS A 472 -14.33 -14.29 42.84
N THR A 473 -13.62 -15.28 43.38
CA THR A 473 -12.52 -15.06 44.33
C THR A 473 -11.19 -15.15 43.58
N PRO A 474 -10.39 -14.07 43.52
CA PRO A 474 -9.09 -14.08 42.87
C PRO A 474 -8.08 -14.91 43.69
N LEU A 475 -7.46 -15.89 43.05
CA LEU A 475 -6.40 -16.74 43.61
C LEU A 475 -5.00 -16.16 43.38
N GLY A 476 -4.84 -15.33 42.35
CA GLY A 476 -3.57 -14.69 42.00
C GLY A 476 -3.66 -13.93 40.69
N MET A 477 -2.52 -13.48 40.20
CA MET A 477 -2.40 -12.73 38.96
C MET A 477 -1.22 -13.19 38.10
N VAL A 478 -1.40 -13.06 36.79
CA VAL A 478 -0.36 -13.21 35.77
C VAL A 478 -0.18 -11.84 35.13
N VAL A 479 1.04 -11.33 35.19
CA VAL A 479 1.39 -10.00 34.70
C VAL A 479 2.09 -10.15 33.36
N LEU A 480 1.50 -9.56 32.34
CA LEU A 480 2.01 -9.55 30.98
C LEU A 480 2.50 -8.16 30.60
N ARG A 481 3.59 -8.07 29.86
CA ARG A 481 4.07 -6.80 29.32
C ARG A 481 4.43 -6.94 27.86
N ASP A 482 3.95 -6.02 27.04
CA ASP A 482 4.45 -5.83 25.68
C ASP A 482 5.64 -4.88 25.74
N SER A 483 6.85 -5.44 25.56
CA SER A 483 8.06 -4.67 25.72
C SER A 483 8.26 -3.69 24.56
N VAL A 484 8.69 -2.47 24.91
CA VAL A 484 9.12 -1.45 23.95
C VAL A 484 10.28 -1.98 23.10
N ARG A 485 10.30 -1.64 21.82
CA ARG A 485 11.42 -1.95 20.93
C ARG A 485 12.69 -1.23 21.37
N GLU A 486 13.82 -1.91 21.29
CA GLU A 486 15.12 -1.34 21.69
C GLU A 486 15.45 -0.12 20.81
N GLU A 487 15.08 -0.20 19.53
CA GLU A 487 15.26 0.83 18.53
C GLU A 487 14.28 2.02 18.63
N ALA A 488 13.17 1.91 19.39
CA ALA A 488 12.10 2.92 19.37
C ALA A 488 12.58 4.29 19.85
N ASN A 489 13.31 4.34 20.96
CA ASN A 489 13.81 5.60 21.53
C ASN A 489 14.80 6.32 20.60
N ALA A 490 15.72 5.56 19.99
CA ALA A 490 16.67 6.09 19.03
C ALA A 490 15.94 6.63 17.78
N GLY A 491 14.98 5.88 17.24
CA GLY A 491 14.21 6.27 16.07
C GLY A 491 13.35 7.53 16.31
N LEU A 492 12.67 7.63 17.44
CA LEU A 492 11.90 8.84 17.81
C LEU A 492 12.81 10.06 17.98
N SER A 493 14.00 9.87 18.57
CA SER A 493 15.00 10.94 18.71
C SER A 493 15.52 11.42 17.36
N GLU A 494 15.77 10.51 16.42
CA GLU A 494 16.19 10.85 15.06
C GLU A 494 15.09 11.60 14.30
N LEU A 495 13.82 11.18 14.45
CA LEU A 495 12.68 11.90 13.88
C LEU A 495 12.59 13.34 14.40
N ARG A 496 12.86 13.57 15.69
CA ARG A 496 12.95 14.94 16.24
C ARG A 496 14.05 15.76 15.58
N LEU A 497 15.25 15.19 15.42
CA LEU A 497 16.38 15.86 14.77
C LEU A 497 16.08 16.22 13.31
N LEU A 498 15.30 15.38 12.62
CA LEU A 498 14.82 15.63 11.25
C LEU A 498 13.66 16.63 11.18
N GLY A 499 13.21 17.17 12.33
CA GLY A 499 12.25 18.25 12.43
C GLY A 499 10.81 17.83 12.74
N ALA A 500 10.58 16.60 13.23
CA ALA A 500 9.27 16.21 13.74
C ALA A 500 8.87 17.13 14.92
N LYS A 501 7.71 17.76 14.80
CA LYS A 501 7.19 18.72 15.78
C LYS A 501 6.29 18.07 16.83
N GLU A 502 5.60 17.01 16.44
CA GLU A 502 4.59 16.34 17.25
C GLU A 502 4.73 14.83 17.08
N LEU A 503 5.02 14.13 18.17
CA LEU A 503 5.07 12.67 18.27
C LEU A 503 3.99 12.22 19.24
N THR A 504 2.93 11.61 18.71
CA THR A 504 1.74 11.23 19.47
C THR A 504 1.55 9.73 19.40
N MET A 505 1.27 9.09 20.53
CA MET A 505 0.87 7.67 20.56
C MET A 505 -0.64 7.54 20.68
N LEU A 506 -1.20 6.66 19.86
CA LEU A 506 -2.61 6.25 19.87
C LEU A 506 -2.68 4.80 20.34
N THR A 507 -3.47 4.52 21.37
CA THR A 507 -3.59 3.16 21.90
C THR A 507 -4.99 2.86 22.44
N GLY A 508 -5.40 1.59 22.32
CA GLY A 508 -6.61 1.08 22.96
C GLY A 508 -6.38 0.65 24.42
N ASP A 509 -5.13 0.58 24.86
CA ASP A 509 -4.78 0.27 26.24
C ASP A 509 -5.32 1.31 27.22
N ASN A 510 -5.43 0.93 28.49
CA ASN A 510 -5.88 1.85 29.52
C ASN A 510 -4.93 3.08 29.65
N PRO A 511 -5.45 4.21 30.18
CA PRO A 511 -4.68 5.45 30.30
C PRO A 511 -3.38 5.34 31.09
N GLU A 512 -3.31 4.51 32.13
CA GLU A 512 -2.12 4.38 32.97
C GLU A 512 -1.00 3.65 32.23
N THR A 513 -1.34 2.57 31.51
CA THR A 513 -0.40 1.86 30.65
C THR A 513 0.08 2.72 29.48
N GLY A 514 -0.82 3.49 28.85
CA GLY A 514 -0.45 4.45 27.81
C GLY A 514 0.54 5.51 28.31
N LYS A 515 0.29 6.12 29.49
CA LYS A 515 1.20 7.13 30.08
C LYS A 515 2.56 6.54 30.43
N ALA A 516 2.59 5.32 30.99
CA ALA A 516 3.82 4.64 31.35
C ALA A 516 4.73 4.46 30.13
N ILE A 517 4.21 3.93 29.03
CA ILE A 517 4.98 3.75 27.78
C ILE A 517 5.35 5.11 27.16
N ALA A 518 4.44 6.08 27.14
CA ALA A 518 4.72 7.41 26.61
C ALA A 518 5.88 8.11 27.34
N SER A 519 5.94 7.96 28.67
CA SER A 519 7.02 8.50 29.50
C SER A 519 8.38 7.84 29.22
N GLN A 520 8.40 6.55 28.90
CA GLN A 520 9.62 5.83 28.53
C GLN A 520 10.14 6.23 27.15
N LEU A 521 9.25 6.70 26.27
CA LEU A 521 9.53 7.03 24.87
C LEU A 521 9.63 8.53 24.55
N SER A 522 9.52 9.40 25.56
CA SER A 522 9.57 10.87 25.41
C SER A 522 8.60 11.41 24.33
N LEU A 523 7.40 10.83 24.27
CA LEU A 523 6.33 11.25 23.36
C LEU A 523 5.65 12.53 23.89
N ASP A 524 5.17 13.40 22.98
CA ASP A 524 4.52 14.67 23.35
C ASP A 524 3.14 14.45 23.97
N THR A 525 2.42 13.47 23.43
CA THR A 525 1.00 13.27 23.76
C THR A 525 0.65 11.80 23.61
N VAL A 526 -0.22 11.33 24.49
CA VAL A 526 -0.80 9.99 24.43
C VAL A 526 -2.31 10.09 24.46
N HIS A 527 -2.95 9.41 23.52
CA HIS A 527 -4.39 9.15 23.54
C HIS A 527 -4.59 7.65 23.77
N ALA A 528 -5.16 7.32 24.92
CA ALA A 528 -5.35 5.96 25.40
C ALA A 528 -6.83 5.65 25.59
N GLY A 529 -7.18 4.36 25.69
CA GLY A 529 -8.56 3.89 25.78
C GLY A 529 -9.36 4.10 24.50
N LEU A 530 -8.68 4.21 23.35
CA LEU A 530 -9.31 4.49 22.06
C LEU A 530 -9.91 3.23 21.43
N LEU A 531 -11.12 3.37 20.89
CA LEU A 531 -11.66 2.42 19.92
C LEU A 531 -11.04 2.67 18.53
N PRO A 532 -11.12 1.70 17.59
CA PRO A 532 -10.62 1.90 16.23
C PRO A 532 -11.18 3.15 15.54
N GLU A 533 -12.46 3.44 15.74
CA GLU A 533 -13.15 4.60 15.17
C GLU A 533 -12.60 5.92 15.74
N ASP A 534 -12.23 5.93 17.02
CA ASP A 534 -11.65 7.10 17.68
C ASP A 534 -10.26 7.42 17.13
N LYS A 535 -9.45 6.38 16.85
CA LYS A 535 -8.15 6.56 16.18
C LYS A 535 -8.32 7.23 14.82
N VAL A 536 -9.29 6.77 14.03
CA VAL A 536 -9.61 7.35 12.72
C VAL A 536 -10.05 8.81 12.86
N ALA A 537 -10.92 9.11 13.82
CA ALA A 537 -11.42 10.46 14.06
C ALA A 537 -10.27 11.43 14.40
N LEU A 538 -9.35 11.04 15.27
CA LEU A 538 -8.18 11.85 15.64
C LEU A 538 -7.27 12.13 14.45
N VAL A 539 -6.99 11.11 13.62
CA VAL A 539 -6.19 11.28 12.40
C VAL A 539 -6.87 12.25 11.44
N ARG A 540 -8.18 12.06 11.19
CA ARG A 540 -8.95 12.92 10.28
C ARG A 540 -9.02 14.36 10.77
N GLU A 541 -9.31 14.57 12.05
CA GLU A 541 -9.35 15.90 12.65
C GLU A 541 -8.02 16.65 12.47
N ALA A 542 -6.90 15.95 12.67
CA ALA A 542 -5.57 16.54 12.46
C ALA A 542 -5.34 16.93 10.99
N VAL A 543 -5.73 16.06 10.05
CA VAL A 543 -5.63 16.32 8.60
C VAL A 543 -6.56 17.47 8.17
N GLU A 544 -7.79 17.51 8.66
CA GLU A 544 -8.79 18.56 8.37
C GLU A 544 -8.35 19.93 8.90
N LYS A 545 -7.65 19.97 10.04
CA LYS A 545 -6.96 21.17 10.56
C LYS A 545 -5.75 21.60 9.71
N GLY A 546 -5.50 20.94 8.57
CA GLY A 546 -4.44 21.25 7.64
C GLY A 546 -3.07 20.68 8.00
N ARG A 547 -2.98 19.79 9.00
CA ARG A 547 -1.71 19.14 9.37
C ARG A 547 -1.37 18.04 8.38
N LYS A 548 -0.08 17.83 8.15
CA LYS A 548 0.46 16.71 7.36
C LYS A 548 0.88 15.60 8.31
N VAL A 549 0.05 14.58 8.39
CA VAL A 549 0.13 13.53 9.42
C VAL A 549 0.65 12.23 8.81
N ALA A 550 1.68 11.66 9.41
CA ALA A 550 2.03 10.25 9.22
C ALA A 550 1.33 9.43 10.30
N MET A 551 0.57 8.41 9.91
CA MET A 551 0.15 7.36 10.84
C MET A 551 1.09 6.18 10.64
N VAL A 552 1.67 5.67 11.72
CA VAL A 552 2.58 4.52 11.72
C VAL A 552 1.94 3.40 12.50
N GLY A 553 1.82 2.22 11.90
CA GLY A 553 1.39 1.05 12.66
C GLY A 553 1.60 -0.29 11.96
N ASP A 554 0.97 -1.36 12.46
CA ASP A 554 1.25 -2.74 12.04
C ASP A 554 0.46 -3.20 10.79
N GLY A 555 -0.55 -2.44 10.38
CA GLY A 555 -1.38 -2.68 9.21
C GLY A 555 -2.51 -3.69 9.44
N ILE A 556 -2.65 -4.24 10.64
CA ILE A 556 -3.70 -5.22 10.97
C ILE A 556 -4.88 -4.48 11.61
N ASN A 557 -4.63 -3.83 12.74
CA ASN A 557 -5.69 -3.21 13.55
C ASN A 557 -5.93 -1.73 13.22
N ASP A 558 -5.02 -1.12 12.48
CA ASP A 558 -4.92 0.32 12.26
C ASP A 558 -5.06 0.71 10.78
N ALA A 559 -5.40 -0.25 9.90
CA ALA A 559 -5.62 0.00 8.48
C ALA A 559 -6.58 1.18 8.19
N PRO A 560 -7.72 1.35 8.90
CA PRO A 560 -8.59 2.50 8.72
C PRO A 560 -7.93 3.84 9.07
N SER A 561 -7.12 3.89 10.14
CA SER A 561 -6.39 5.09 10.55
C SER A 561 -5.22 5.40 9.63
N LEU A 562 -4.49 4.39 9.15
CA LEU A 562 -3.44 4.51 8.15
C LEU A 562 -3.96 5.12 6.84
N ALA A 563 -5.13 4.66 6.39
CA ALA A 563 -5.77 5.14 5.17
C ALA A 563 -6.29 6.59 5.29
N SER A 564 -6.58 7.05 6.51
CA SER A 564 -7.06 8.42 6.76
C SER A 564 -5.93 9.45 6.92
N ALA A 565 -4.68 9.00 7.08
CA ALA A 565 -3.52 9.86 7.22
C ALA A 565 -3.06 10.46 5.87
N THR A 566 -2.19 11.47 5.92
CA THR A 566 -1.55 11.98 4.69
C THR A 566 -0.62 10.91 4.10
N VAL A 567 0.11 10.21 4.96
CA VAL A 567 0.91 9.03 4.61
C VAL A 567 0.71 7.98 5.70
N GLY A 568 0.26 6.78 5.32
CA GLY A 568 0.29 5.62 6.20
C GLY A 568 1.62 4.88 6.06
N VAL A 569 2.26 4.55 7.18
CA VAL A 569 3.51 3.78 7.25
C VAL A 569 3.23 2.47 7.97
N VAL A 570 3.47 1.34 7.28
CA VAL A 570 3.19 0.02 7.85
C VAL A 570 4.49 -0.72 8.20
N MET A 571 4.50 -1.36 9.37
CA MET A 571 5.63 -2.15 9.86
C MET A 571 5.69 -3.52 9.17
N GLY A 572 6.83 -3.82 8.54
CA GLY A 572 7.03 -5.05 7.74
C GLY A 572 7.16 -6.37 8.52
N ALA A 573 7.21 -6.33 9.85
CA ALA A 573 7.41 -7.54 10.68
C ALA A 573 6.12 -8.35 10.92
N ALA A 574 4.94 -7.74 10.70
CA ALA A 574 3.62 -8.38 10.84
C ALA A 574 2.63 -8.02 9.72
N GLY A 575 2.98 -7.10 8.82
CA GLY A 575 2.12 -6.63 7.74
C GLY A 575 1.74 -7.73 6.76
N THR A 576 0.50 -8.17 6.83
CA THR A 576 -0.13 -9.01 5.82
C THR A 576 -0.06 -8.39 4.42
N GLY A 577 -0.30 -9.19 3.37
CA GLY A 577 -0.32 -8.72 1.98
C GLY A 577 -1.29 -7.57 1.68
N VAL A 578 -2.17 -7.21 2.62
CA VAL A 578 -3.11 -6.08 2.58
C VAL A 578 -2.41 -4.73 2.80
N ALA A 579 -1.31 -4.74 3.55
CA ALA A 579 -0.53 -3.55 3.88
C ALA A 579 0.48 -3.15 2.79
N LEU A 580 0.89 -4.09 1.93
CA LEU A 580 1.73 -3.85 0.74
C LEU A 580 0.91 -3.32 -0.44
#